data_AF-A0A6B3G144-F1
#
_entry.id   AF-A0A6B3G144-F1
#
_cell.length_a   1.000
_cell.length_b   1.000
_cell.length_c   1.000
_cell.angle_alpha   90.00
_cell.angle_beta   90.00
_cell.angle_gamma   90.00
#
_symmetry.space_group_name_H-M   'P 1'
#
loop_
_entity.id
_entity.type
_entity.pdbx_description
1 polymer ?
#
loop_
_entity_poly.entity_id
_entity_poly.type
_entity_poly.pdbx_seq_one_letter_code
_entity_poly.pdbx_strand_id
1 'polypeptide(L)'
;TVVYAGPLTARGDEREATRKGLEELTGVYLQQQSVNRTVRRSVKLRVLLANGGEDMLRQLTAVRKIIEVAERDPTVVGVVGLGRNTDESDDAADLLRKAGLPLVNTTNSSSSLPRQYPNYFGLAATDEEQTYALGLVAGQVARTLDDPRAIVLSRRALN
;
A
#
# COMPACT_ATOMS: atom_id res chain seq x y z
N THR A 1 13.80 0.45 12.73
CA THR A 1 13.52 -0.58 11.72
C THR A 1 12.15 -0.36 11.15
N VAL A 2 11.99 -0.40 9.84
CA VAL A 2 10.68 -0.43 9.18
C VAL A 2 10.48 -1.77 8.50
N VAL A 3 9.24 -2.22 8.38
CA VAL A 3 8.93 -3.41 7.58
C VAL A 3 8.29 -2.97 6.27
N TYR A 4 8.90 -3.32 5.14
CA TYR A 4 8.26 -3.22 3.84
C TYR A 4 7.44 -4.48 3.59
N ALA A 5 6.14 -4.32 3.35
CA ALA A 5 5.21 -5.40 3.08
C ALA A 5 4.69 -5.30 1.65
N GLY A 6 4.98 -6.29 0.81
CA GLY A 6 4.63 -6.27 -0.61
C GLY A 6 4.42 -7.65 -1.23
N PRO A 7 3.93 -7.72 -2.48
CA PRO A 7 3.74 -8.97 -3.21
C PRO A 7 5.09 -9.46 -3.78
N LEU A 8 5.84 -10.20 -2.95
CA LEU A 8 7.21 -10.63 -3.27
C LEU A 8 7.28 -12.03 -3.90
N THR A 9 6.13 -12.66 -4.14
CA THR A 9 6.02 -13.98 -4.77
C THR A 9 4.82 -14.00 -5.70
N ALA A 10 4.92 -14.75 -6.79
CA ALA A 10 3.84 -15.05 -7.72
C ALA A 10 3.72 -16.56 -7.93
N ARG A 11 2.60 -17.01 -8.50
CA ARG A 11 2.47 -18.39 -8.97
C ARG A 11 3.18 -18.56 -10.31
N GLY A 12 3.78 -19.74 -10.52
CA GLY A 12 4.49 -20.04 -11.77
C GLY A 12 5.73 -19.17 -11.99
N ASP A 13 6.13 -18.98 -13.25
CA ASP A 13 7.27 -18.14 -13.67
C ASP A 13 6.80 -16.76 -14.17
N GLU A 14 5.71 -16.25 -13.62
CA GLU A 14 5.14 -14.95 -14.01
C GLU A 14 5.90 -13.79 -13.36
N ARG A 15 7.05 -13.44 -13.96
CA ARG A 15 7.91 -12.34 -13.47
C ARG A 15 7.14 -11.02 -13.29
N GLU A 16 6.23 -10.72 -14.20
CA GLU A 16 5.41 -9.51 -14.18
C GLU A 16 4.54 -9.38 -12.93
N ALA A 17 4.07 -10.49 -12.36
CA ALA A 17 3.24 -10.49 -11.15
C ALA A 17 4.02 -10.00 -9.90
N THR A 18 5.36 -10.06 -9.92
CA THR A 18 6.21 -9.50 -8.85
C THR A 18 6.80 -8.13 -9.16
N ARG A 19 6.61 -7.61 -10.39
CA ARG A 19 7.25 -6.36 -10.84
C ARG A 19 6.90 -5.18 -9.93
N LYS A 20 5.62 -5.05 -9.56
CA LYS A 20 5.16 -4.02 -8.62
C LYS A 20 5.92 -4.09 -7.29
N GLY A 21 6.01 -5.29 -6.71
CA GLY A 21 6.71 -5.51 -5.45
C GLY A 21 8.21 -5.17 -5.53
N LEU A 22 8.84 -5.46 -6.67
CA LEU A 22 10.24 -5.14 -6.95
C LEU A 22 10.47 -3.64 -7.11
N GLU A 23 9.61 -2.93 -7.85
CA GLU A 23 9.71 -1.48 -8.05
C GLU A 23 9.56 -0.71 -6.73
N GLU A 24 8.56 -1.07 -5.92
CA GLU A 24 8.36 -0.49 -4.59
C GLU A 24 9.55 -0.78 -3.66
N LEU A 25 10.06 -2.02 -3.64
CA LEU A 25 11.24 -2.38 -2.84
C LEU A 25 12.50 -1.63 -3.29
N THR A 26 12.64 -1.41 -4.60
CA THR A 26 13.76 -0.63 -5.15
C THR A 26 13.73 0.80 -4.61
N GLY A 27 12.56 1.44 -4.58
CA GLY A 27 12.40 2.77 -3.97
C GLY A 27 12.76 2.78 -2.48
N VAL A 28 12.29 1.79 -1.71
CA VAL A 28 12.63 1.64 -0.29
C VAL A 28 14.14 1.46 -0.09
N TYR A 29 14.79 0.65 -0.92
CA TYR A 29 16.23 0.41 -0.86
C TYR A 29 17.03 1.70 -1.16
N LEU A 30 16.65 2.45 -2.19
CA LEU A 30 17.30 3.72 -2.53
C LEU A 30 17.17 4.73 -1.39
N GLN A 31 16.00 4.82 -0.76
CA GLN A 31 15.79 5.68 0.40
C GLN A 31 16.62 5.24 1.60
N GLN A 32 16.70 3.93 1.88
CA GLN A 32 17.56 3.39 2.93
C GLN A 32 19.03 3.73 2.69
N GLN A 33 19.51 3.55 1.46
CA GLN A 33 20.88 3.86 1.08
C GLN A 33 21.18 5.36 1.25
N SER A 34 20.27 6.23 0.80
CA SER A 34 20.38 7.68 0.95
C SER A 34 20.46 8.10 2.42
N VAL A 35 19.54 7.62 3.27
CA VAL A 35 19.52 7.92 4.71
C VAL A 35 20.79 7.43 5.40
N ASN A 36 21.24 6.21 5.08
CA ASN A 36 22.37 5.61 5.76
C ASN A 36 23.73 6.22 5.35
N ARG A 37 23.84 6.77 4.13
CA ARG A 37 25.06 7.44 3.63
C ARG A 37 25.12 8.93 3.97
N THR A 38 24.02 9.65 3.79
CA THR A 38 24.00 11.12 3.84
C THR A 38 23.99 11.64 5.28
N VAL A 39 23.38 10.88 6.19
CA VAL A 39 23.21 11.34 7.56
C VAL A 39 24.35 10.81 8.43
N ARG A 40 25.19 11.72 8.95
CA ARG A 40 26.15 11.45 10.05
C ARG A 40 25.41 11.18 11.38
N ARG A 41 24.38 10.34 11.36
CA ARG A 41 23.67 9.86 12.54
C ARG A 41 24.23 8.50 12.97
N SER A 42 24.26 8.31 14.28
CA SER A 42 24.56 7.02 14.91
C SER A 42 23.52 5.95 14.63
N VAL A 43 22.27 6.35 14.37
CA VAL A 43 21.16 5.45 14.03
C VAL A 43 21.05 5.26 12.52
N LYS A 44 21.00 4.00 12.08
CA LYS A 44 20.81 3.60 10.67
C LYS A 44 19.40 3.07 10.45
N LEU A 45 18.86 3.28 9.25
CA LEU A 45 17.62 2.68 8.82
C LEU A 45 17.86 1.20 8.45
N ARG A 46 17.16 0.31 9.15
CA ARG A 46 17.01 -1.12 8.79
C ARG A 46 15.64 -1.33 8.18
N VAL A 47 15.61 -2.07 7.07
CA VAL A 47 14.39 -2.50 6.39
C VAL A 47 14.28 -4.02 6.52
N LEU A 48 13.16 -4.51 7.00
CA LEU A 48 12.77 -5.92 6.94
C LEU A 48 11.72 -6.11 5.84
N LEU A 49 11.66 -7.32 5.28
CA LEU A 49 10.71 -7.64 4.22
C LEU A 49 9.62 -8.56 4.76
N ALA A 50 8.37 -8.25 4.45
CA ALA A 50 7.22 -9.12 4.68
C ALA A 50 6.55 -9.42 3.34
N ASN A 51 6.45 -10.70 3.01
CA ASN A 51 5.78 -11.14 1.79
C ASN A 51 4.28 -11.29 2.04
N GLY A 52 3.46 -10.49 1.37
CA GLY A 52 2.00 -10.59 1.40
C GLY A 52 1.40 -11.57 0.40
N GLY A 53 2.23 -12.35 -0.30
CA GLY A 53 1.80 -13.28 -1.34
C GLY A 53 1.46 -12.58 -2.67
N GLU A 54 1.08 -13.38 -3.65
CA GLU A 54 0.60 -12.90 -4.95
C GLU A 54 -0.56 -11.90 -4.76
N ASP A 55 -0.48 -10.77 -5.45
CA ASP A 55 -1.46 -9.68 -5.38
C ASP A 55 -1.81 -9.18 -3.96
N MET A 56 -0.94 -9.40 -2.98
CA MET A 56 -1.19 -9.13 -1.55
C MET A 56 -2.37 -9.91 -0.96
N LEU A 57 -2.75 -11.06 -1.54
CA LEU A 57 -3.89 -11.87 -1.08
C LEU A 57 -3.66 -12.61 0.25
N ARG A 58 -2.50 -12.44 0.90
CA ARG A 58 -2.18 -12.97 2.24
C ARG A 58 -1.85 -11.84 3.22
N GLN A 59 -2.56 -10.72 3.13
CA GLN A 59 -2.30 -9.50 3.87
C GLN A 59 -2.36 -9.71 5.39
N LEU A 60 -3.39 -10.39 5.91
CA LEU A 60 -3.50 -10.66 7.35
C LEU A 60 -2.39 -11.58 7.86
N THR A 61 -2.01 -12.58 7.08
CA THR A 61 -0.90 -13.48 7.44
C THR A 61 0.40 -12.70 7.57
N ALA A 62 0.70 -11.82 6.61
CA ALA A 62 1.87 -10.95 6.67
C ALA A 62 1.82 -10.01 7.88
N VAL A 63 0.69 -9.33 8.12
CA VAL A 63 0.52 -8.41 9.25
C VAL A 63 0.71 -9.10 10.60
N ARG A 64 0.12 -10.29 10.80
CA ARG A 64 0.32 -11.05 12.03
C ARG A 64 1.79 -11.40 12.27
N LYS A 65 2.53 -11.77 11.21
CA LYS A 65 3.97 -12.01 11.30
C LYS A 65 4.78 -10.74 11.59
N ILE A 66 4.38 -9.60 11.04
CA ILE A 66 5.00 -8.30 11.34
C ILE A 66 4.85 -7.97 12.83
N ILE A 67 3.65 -8.15 13.38
CA ILE A 67 3.37 -7.93 14.81
C ILE A 67 4.22 -8.87 15.67
N GLU A 68 4.27 -10.16 15.31
CA GLU A 68 5.11 -11.17 15.99
C GLU A 68 6.60 -10.78 16.03
N VAL A 69 7.10 -10.11 14.99
CA VAL A 69 8.46 -9.60 14.93
C VAL A 69 8.60 -8.36 15.80
N ALA A 70 7.66 -7.41 15.74
CA ALA A 70 7.71 -6.17 16.51
C ALA A 70 7.63 -6.41 18.02
N GLU A 71 6.89 -7.43 18.47
CA GLU A 71 6.82 -7.85 19.87
C GLU A 71 8.18 -8.33 20.41
N ARG A 72 9.04 -8.86 19.55
CA ARG A 72 10.38 -9.36 19.91
C ARG A 72 11.50 -8.36 19.63
N ASP A 73 11.27 -7.44 18.70
CA ASP A 73 12.23 -6.43 18.26
C ASP A 73 11.61 -5.03 18.43
N PRO A 74 11.84 -4.36 19.57
CA PRO A 74 11.27 -3.03 19.84
C PRO A 74 11.86 -1.94 18.92
N THR A 75 12.82 -2.26 18.06
CA THR A 75 13.30 -1.32 17.05
C THR A 75 12.38 -1.22 15.84
N VAL A 76 11.39 -2.11 15.68
CA VAL A 76 10.37 -2.01 14.63
C VAL A 76 9.42 -0.86 14.96
N VAL A 77 9.35 0.14 14.09
CA VAL A 77 8.60 1.37 14.34
C VAL A 77 7.44 1.60 13.38
N GLY A 78 7.21 0.71 12.42
CA GLY A 78 6.11 0.85 11.46
C GLY A 78 6.26 0.01 10.21
N VAL A 79 5.23 0.10 9.38
CA VAL A 79 5.05 -0.67 8.14
C VAL A 79 4.94 0.28 6.95
N VAL A 80 5.56 -0.10 5.83
CA VAL A 80 5.43 0.57 4.54
C VAL A 80 4.89 -0.45 3.53
N GLY A 81 3.88 -0.09 2.73
CA GLY A 81 3.29 -0.96 1.70
C GLY A 81 1.91 -1.51 2.09
N LEU A 82 1.73 -2.82 1.98
CA LEU A 82 0.47 -3.59 2.00
C LEU A 82 -0.39 -3.55 0.72
N GLY A 83 0.10 -2.93 -0.35
CA GLY A 83 -0.52 -3.00 -1.67
C GLY A 83 -1.93 -2.42 -1.74
N ARG A 84 -2.74 -2.95 -2.67
CA ARG A 84 -4.08 -2.45 -3.03
C ARG A 84 -5.12 -2.70 -1.94
N ASN A 85 -6.31 -2.12 -2.10
CA ASN A 85 -7.45 -2.47 -1.28
C ASN A 85 -7.90 -3.92 -1.53
N THR A 86 -8.12 -4.65 -0.45
CA THR A 86 -8.59 -6.04 -0.41
C THR A 86 -9.66 -6.15 0.67
N ASP A 87 -10.38 -7.27 0.70
CA ASP A 87 -11.34 -7.56 1.78
C ASP A 87 -10.67 -7.66 3.17
N GLU A 88 -9.34 -7.80 3.21
CA GLU A 88 -8.53 -7.89 4.43
C GLU A 88 -7.96 -6.53 4.90
N SER A 89 -8.14 -5.45 4.13
CA SER A 89 -7.41 -4.20 4.35
C SER A 89 -7.83 -3.45 5.61
N ASP A 90 -9.12 -3.41 5.94
CA ASP A 90 -9.63 -2.79 7.18
C ASP A 90 -9.11 -3.55 8.43
N ASP A 91 -9.20 -4.89 8.41
CA ASP A 91 -8.70 -5.74 9.49
C ASP A 91 -7.17 -5.61 9.65
N ALA A 92 -6.43 -5.53 8.54
CA ALA A 92 -4.99 -5.31 8.54
C ALA A 92 -4.61 -3.96 9.18
N ALA A 93 -5.31 -2.89 8.82
CA ALA A 93 -5.09 -1.56 9.38
C ALA A 93 -5.41 -1.53 10.89
N ASP A 94 -6.50 -2.16 11.32
CA ASP A 94 -6.89 -2.24 12.72
C ASP A 94 -5.92 -3.07 13.57
N LEU A 95 -5.43 -4.20 13.05
CA LEU A 95 -4.43 -5.01 13.74
C LEU A 95 -3.13 -4.23 13.98
N LEU A 96 -2.64 -3.53 12.95
CA LEU A 96 -1.45 -2.67 13.09
C LEU A 96 -1.71 -1.52 14.08
N ARG A 97 -2.91 -0.93 14.06
CA ARG A 97 -3.32 0.11 15.02
C ARG A 97 -3.25 -0.39 16.46
N LYS A 98 -3.85 -1.56 16.72
CA LYS A 98 -3.86 -2.20 18.04
C LYS A 98 -2.44 -2.56 18.50
N ALA A 99 -1.56 -2.91 17.58
CA ALA A 99 -0.14 -3.17 17.86
C ALA A 99 0.72 -1.89 17.99
N GLY A 100 0.13 -0.70 17.86
CA GLY A 100 0.86 0.57 17.93
C GLY A 100 1.79 0.82 16.73
N LEU A 101 1.55 0.14 15.60
CA LEU A 101 2.36 0.26 14.40
C LEU A 101 1.67 1.19 13.37
N PRO A 102 2.32 2.32 12.99
CA PRO A 102 1.85 3.12 11.87
C PRO A 102 2.06 2.39 10.55
N LEU A 103 1.15 2.63 9.61
CA LEU A 103 1.15 2.09 8.26
C LEU A 103 1.22 3.22 7.24
N VAL A 104 2.27 3.24 6.42
CA VAL A 104 2.36 4.09 5.22
C VAL A 104 2.04 3.22 4.01
N ASN A 105 0.83 3.32 3.46
CA ASN A 105 0.43 2.54 2.29
C ASN A 105 0.75 3.29 0.99
N THR A 106 1.40 2.58 0.07
CA THR A 106 1.96 3.13 -1.17
C THR A 106 0.96 3.19 -2.33
N THR A 107 -0.09 2.37 -2.33
CA THR A 107 -0.92 2.17 -3.55
C THR A 107 -2.42 2.01 -3.30
N ASN A 108 -2.87 1.84 -2.07
CA ASN A 108 -4.30 1.69 -1.77
C ASN A 108 -5.00 3.05 -1.85
N SER A 109 -6.04 3.12 -2.70
CA SER A 109 -6.85 4.31 -2.94
C SER A 109 -8.13 4.36 -2.10
N SER A 110 -8.32 3.47 -1.12
CA SER A 110 -9.53 3.50 -0.29
C SER A 110 -9.70 4.86 0.40
N SER A 111 -10.86 5.48 0.21
CA SER A 111 -11.21 6.70 0.94
C SER A 111 -11.60 6.43 2.39
N SER A 112 -11.92 5.18 2.77
CA SER A 112 -12.34 4.83 4.14
C SER A 112 -11.16 4.68 5.08
N LEU A 113 -10.09 4.02 4.64
CA LEU A 113 -8.93 3.69 5.48
C LEU A 113 -8.30 4.91 6.18
N PRO A 114 -7.92 6.00 5.47
CA PRO A 114 -7.33 7.17 6.12
C PRO A 114 -8.32 7.93 7.03
N ARG A 115 -9.64 7.76 6.84
CA ARG A 115 -10.66 8.37 7.71
C ARG A 115 -10.90 7.57 8.99
N GLN A 116 -10.83 6.25 8.90
CA GLN A 116 -11.17 5.36 10.01
C GLN A 116 -9.97 5.05 10.91
N TYR A 117 -8.77 4.98 10.34
CA TYR A 117 -7.58 4.48 11.04
C TYR A 117 -6.54 5.59 11.22
N PRO A 118 -6.35 6.12 12.45
CA PRO A 118 -5.41 7.23 12.69
C PRO A 118 -3.93 6.83 12.52
N ASN A 119 -3.62 5.53 12.48
CA ASN A 119 -2.30 5.00 12.21
C ASN A 119 -2.04 4.78 10.70
N TYR A 120 -3.01 5.09 9.83
CA TYR A 120 -2.94 4.88 8.39
C TYR A 120 -2.57 6.16 7.65
N PHE A 121 -1.58 6.08 6.77
CA PHE A 121 -1.13 7.16 5.91
C PHE A 121 -1.07 6.67 4.46
N GLY A 122 -2.01 7.10 3.63
CA GLY A 122 -2.04 6.77 2.21
C GLY A 122 -1.18 7.75 1.38
N LEU A 123 -0.39 7.22 0.44
CA LEU A 123 0.35 8.03 -0.54
C LEU A 123 -0.37 8.15 -1.88
N ALA A 124 -1.27 7.22 -2.19
CA ALA A 124 -2.09 7.27 -3.39
C ALA A 124 -3.29 8.21 -3.20
N ALA A 125 -3.73 8.86 -4.29
CA ALA A 125 -5.00 9.58 -4.29
C ALA A 125 -6.15 8.62 -3.99
N THR A 126 -7.06 9.05 -3.13
CA THR A 126 -8.24 8.28 -2.74
C THR A 126 -9.23 8.14 -3.91
N ASP A 127 -10.09 7.12 -3.87
CA ASP A 127 -11.13 6.88 -4.87
C ASP A 127 -12.07 8.09 -4.98
N GLU A 128 -12.26 8.83 -3.89
CA GLU A 128 -13.05 10.06 -3.85
C GLU A 128 -12.35 11.21 -4.57
N GLU A 129 -11.05 11.41 -4.34
CA GLU A 129 -10.24 12.40 -5.06
C GLU A 129 -10.16 12.07 -6.56
N GLN A 130 -9.98 10.79 -6.91
CA GLN A 130 -9.97 10.32 -8.29
C GLN A 130 -11.33 10.52 -8.96
N THR A 131 -12.44 10.20 -8.26
CA THR A 131 -13.80 10.42 -8.76
C THR A 131 -14.10 11.90 -8.96
N TYR A 132 -13.67 12.75 -8.03
CA TYR A 132 -13.80 14.19 -8.15
C TYR A 132 -13.06 14.72 -9.39
N ALA A 133 -11.79 14.33 -9.56
CA ALA A 133 -10.99 14.73 -10.71
C ALA A 133 -11.60 14.25 -12.04
N LEU A 134 -12.07 13.00 -12.10
CA LEU A 134 -12.76 12.47 -13.27
C LEU A 134 -14.04 13.24 -13.57
N GLY A 135 -14.81 13.60 -12.54
CA GLY A 135 -16.04 14.39 -12.67
C GLY A 135 -15.82 15.76 -13.30
N LEU A 136 -14.69 16.42 -12.98
CA LEU A 136 -14.31 17.69 -13.60
C LEU A 136 -14.08 17.54 -15.12
N VAL A 137 -13.32 16.52 -15.52
CA VAL A 137 -13.01 16.26 -16.93
C VAL A 137 -14.26 15.84 -17.69
N ALA A 138 -15.05 14.91 -17.13
CA ALA A 138 -16.29 14.46 -17.73
C ALA A 138 -17.29 15.63 -17.90
N GLY A 139 -17.38 16.51 -16.91
CA GLY A 139 -18.23 17.70 -16.98
C GLY A 139 -17.79 18.70 -18.06
N GLN A 140 -16.48 18.87 -18.28
CA GLN A 140 -15.95 19.71 -19.36
C GLN A 140 -16.29 19.14 -20.73
N VAL A 141 -16.06 17.84 -20.93
CA VAL A 141 -16.38 17.14 -22.19
C VAL A 141 -17.88 17.14 -22.46
N ALA A 142 -18.71 16.92 -21.42
CA ALA A 142 -20.16 16.87 -21.58
C ALA A 142 -20.74 18.20 -22.11
N ARG A 143 -20.16 19.35 -21.75
CA ARG A 143 -20.61 20.67 -22.22
C ARG A 143 -20.36 20.91 -23.71
N THR A 144 -19.53 20.10 -24.36
CA THR A 144 -19.25 20.22 -25.80
C THR A 144 -20.07 19.26 -26.66
N LEU A 145 -21.02 18.52 -26.07
CA LEU A 145 -21.81 17.48 -26.72
C LEU A 145 -23.31 17.79 -26.59
N ASP A 146 -24.10 17.40 -27.58
CA ASP A 146 -25.56 17.66 -27.60
C ASP A 146 -26.37 16.71 -26.69
N ASP A 147 -25.96 15.43 -26.58
CA ASP A 147 -26.54 14.41 -25.67
C ASP A 147 -25.42 13.57 -25.03
N PRO A 148 -24.70 14.08 -24.03
CA PRO A 148 -23.54 13.39 -23.47
C PRO A 148 -23.94 12.10 -22.74
N ARG A 149 -23.25 11.01 -23.05
CA ARG A 149 -23.37 9.70 -22.39
C ARG A 149 -22.01 9.25 -21.88
N ALA A 150 -21.98 8.52 -20.77
CA ALA A 150 -20.77 7.90 -20.24
C ALA A 150 -21.05 6.43 -19.88
N ILE A 151 -20.03 5.59 -20.03
CA ILE A 151 -20.07 4.17 -19.66
C ILE A 151 -18.88 3.91 -18.75
N VAL A 152 -19.14 3.29 -17.59
CA VAL A 152 -18.09 2.80 -16.70
C VAL A 152 -17.87 1.33 -17.00
N LEU A 153 -16.66 0.99 -17.44
CA LEU A 153 -16.26 -0.40 -17.66
C LEU A 153 -15.55 -0.92 -16.41
N SER A 154 -16.23 -1.79 -15.66
CA SER A 154 -15.63 -2.51 -14.53
C SER A 154 -15.56 -4.00 -14.82
N ARG A 155 -14.40 -4.62 -14.56
CA ARG A 155 -14.28 -6.08 -14.60
C ARG A 155 -14.50 -6.63 -13.20
N ARG A 156 -15.52 -7.46 -13.03
CA ARG A 156 -15.66 -8.27 -11.81
C ARG A 156 -14.82 -9.53 -12.01
N ALA A 157 -13.77 -9.71 -11.22
CA ALA A 157 -13.11 -11.00 -11.15
C ALA A 157 -14.10 -11.98 -10.50
N LEU A 158 -14.41 -13.08 -11.19
CA LEU A 158 -15.11 -14.21 -10.58
C LEU A 158 -14.08 -14.91 -9.70
N ASN A 159 -14.29 -14.84 -8.39
CA ASN A 159 -13.53 -15.65 -7.42
C ASN A 159 -14.01 -17.10 -7.47
#